data_AF-A0AA96FFD0-F1
#
_entry.id   AF-A0AA96FFD0-F1
#
_cell.length_a   1.000
_cell.length_b   1.000
_cell.length_c   1.000
_cell.angle_alpha   90.00
_cell.angle_beta   90.00
_cell.angle_gamma   90.00
#
_symmetry.space_group_name_H-M   'P 1'
#
loop_
_entity.id
_entity.type
_entity.pdbx_description
1 polymer ?
#
loop_
_entity_poly.entity_id
_entity_poly.type
_entity_poly.pdbx_seq_one_letter_code
_entity_poly.pdbx_strand_id
1 'polypeptide(L)'
;MDLASSPAEKRAAAKTIEDEIEPGARRAGGWADEETAAAVRAFGARDGDGWLTSAALRKAHRTWTGQVKNLMDRLASEKDALRSTNRVLTSTDLATGSALRQASALDRY
;
A
#
# COMPACT_ATOMS: atom_id res chain seq x y z
N MET A 1 -16.99 -14.65 18.78
CA MET A 1 -15.72 -14.18 18.20
C MET A 1 -16.00 -12.83 17.58
N ASP A 2 -15.59 -11.77 18.25
CA ASP A 2 -15.57 -10.44 17.66
C ASP A 2 -14.32 -10.38 16.79
N LEU A 3 -14.48 -10.29 15.47
CA LEU A 3 -13.35 -10.03 14.60
C LEU A 3 -12.87 -8.63 14.99
N ALA A 4 -11.56 -8.45 15.25
CA ALA A 4 -10.99 -7.16 15.68
C ALA A 4 -11.30 -5.96 14.74
N SER A 5 -11.94 -6.21 13.59
CA SER A 5 -12.58 -5.22 12.71
C SER A 5 -13.72 -5.86 11.91
N SER A 6 -14.73 -5.07 11.55
CA SER A 6 -15.85 -5.42 10.67
C SER A 6 -15.47 -5.45 9.18
N PRO A 7 -16.28 -6.08 8.31
CA PRO A 7 -16.11 -5.98 6.86
C PRO A 7 -16.09 -4.52 6.35
N ALA A 8 -16.93 -3.65 6.89
CA ALA A 8 -17.00 -2.24 6.48
C ALA A 8 -15.69 -1.50 6.75
N GLU A 9 -15.09 -1.70 7.94
CA GLU A 9 -13.80 -1.11 8.30
C GLU A 9 -12.67 -1.61 7.40
N LYS A 10 -12.65 -2.90 7.04
CA LYS A 10 -11.66 -3.45 6.09
C LYS A 10 -11.77 -2.81 4.70
N ARG A 11 -12.99 -2.53 4.21
CA ARG A 11 -13.20 -1.80 2.95
C ARG A 11 -12.73 -0.36 3.04
N ALA A 12 -13.07 0.33 4.13
CA ALA A 12 -12.64 1.70 4.37
C ALA A 12 -11.10 1.79 4.38
N ALA A 13 -10.44 0.91 5.12
CA ALA A 13 -8.98 0.86 5.18
C ALA A 13 -8.34 0.61 3.79
N ALA A 14 -8.86 -0.36 3.02
CA ALA A 14 -8.37 -0.61 1.66
C ALA A 14 -8.54 0.60 0.74
N LYS A 15 -9.66 1.32 0.87
CA LYS A 15 -9.94 2.55 0.12
C LYS A 15 -8.99 3.69 0.51
N THR A 16 -8.72 3.89 1.79
CA THR A 16 -7.74 4.88 2.26
C THR A 16 -6.34 4.59 1.75
N ILE A 17 -5.93 3.31 1.73
CA ILE A 17 -4.63 2.91 1.14
C ILE A 17 -4.56 3.32 -0.33
N GLU A 18 -5.59 3.02 -1.11
CA GLU A 18 -5.65 3.28 -2.55
C GLU A 18 -5.74 4.77 -2.90
N ASP A 19 -6.59 5.51 -2.20
CA ASP A 19 -6.96 6.88 -2.58
C ASP A 19 -6.03 7.94 -1.96
N GLU A 20 -5.44 7.66 -0.79
CA GLU A 20 -4.70 8.67 -0.02
C GLU A 20 -3.24 8.27 0.17
N ILE A 21 -2.99 7.07 0.70
CA ILE A 21 -1.64 6.67 1.13
C ILE A 21 -0.77 6.34 -0.09
N GLU A 22 -1.22 5.50 -1.01
CA GLU A 22 -0.46 5.14 -2.22
C GLU A 22 -0.11 6.37 -3.07
N PRO A 23 -1.04 7.30 -3.38
CA PRO A 23 -0.72 8.51 -4.15
C PRO A 23 0.21 9.46 -3.39
N GLY A 24 0.01 9.61 -2.08
CA GLY A 24 0.85 10.43 -1.21
C GLY A 24 2.30 9.93 -1.17
N ALA A 25 2.48 8.62 -0.93
CA ALA A 25 3.77 7.97 -0.91
C ALA A 25 4.49 8.07 -2.26
N ARG A 26 3.75 7.86 -3.36
CA ARG A 26 4.30 7.99 -4.73
C ARG A 26 4.79 9.41 -5.01
N ARG A 27 4.00 10.43 -4.66
CA ARG A 27 4.38 11.84 -4.87
C ARG A 27 5.59 12.25 -4.04
N ALA A 28 5.63 11.89 -2.77
CA ALA A 28 6.77 12.17 -1.91
C ALA A 28 8.04 11.48 -2.40
N GLY A 29 7.91 10.21 -2.83
CA GLY A 29 9.01 9.46 -3.46
C GLY A 29 9.53 10.13 -4.73
N GLY A 30 8.63 10.52 -5.64
CA GLY A 30 8.99 11.21 -6.89
C GLY A 30 9.69 12.55 -6.67
N TRP A 31 9.21 13.37 -5.73
CA TRP A 31 9.87 14.63 -5.40
C TRP A 31 11.28 14.41 -4.85
N ALA A 32 11.45 13.46 -3.93
CA ALA A 32 12.77 13.09 -3.42
C ALA A 32 13.70 12.56 -4.52
N ASP A 33 13.16 11.83 -5.50
CA ASP A 33 13.95 11.34 -6.63
C ASP A 33 14.46 12.49 -7.53
N GLU A 34 13.60 13.46 -7.85
CA GLU A 34 13.93 14.62 -8.68
C GLU A 34 15.00 15.51 -8.02
N GLU A 35 14.78 15.91 -6.76
CA GLU A 35 15.70 16.76 -6.00
C GLU A 35 17.06 16.09 -5.81
N THR A 36 17.07 14.79 -5.49
CA THR A 36 18.32 14.07 -5.29
C THR A 36 19.06 13.88 -6.61
N ALA A 37 18.37 13.63 -7.72
CA ALA A 37 18.98 13.56 -9.03
C ALA A 37 19.57 14.91 -9.48
N ALA A 38 18.90 16.02 -9.18
CA ALA A 38 19.41 17.37 -9.41
C ALA A 38 20.69 17.63 -8.60
N ALA A 39 20.69 17.31 -7.31
CA ALA A 39 21.86 17.45 -6.44
C ALA A 39 23.03 16.55 -6.89
N VAL A 40 22.78 15.29 -7.27
CA VAL A 40 23.80 14.39 -7.82
C VAL A 40 24.45 14.97 -9.09
N ARG A 41 23.66 15.61 -9.96
CA ARG A 41 24.18 16.30 -11.15
C ARG A 41 25.01 17.53 -10.79
N ALA A 42 24.54 18.34 -9.84
CA ALA A 42 25.25 19.54 -9.39
C ALA A 42 26.60 19.22 -8.75
N PHE A 43 26.71 18.11 -8.02
CA PHE A 43 27.95 17.65 -7.39
C PHE A 43 28.83 16.75 -8.29
N GLY A 44 28.33 16.33 -9.45
CA GLY A 44 29.10 15.60 -10.45
C GLY A 44 30.12 16.51 -11.11
N ALA A 45 31.32 15.99 -11.40
CA ALA A 45 32.46 16.76 -11.91
C ALA A 45 32.05 17.66 -13.09
N ARG A 46 32.23 18.97 -12.95
CA ARG A 46 32.29 19.88 -14.11
C ARG A 46 33.69 19.93 -14.72
N ASP A 47 34.73 19.62 -13.93
CA ASP A 47 36.13 20.00 -14.28
C ASP A 47 37.17 18.86 -14.16
N GLY A 48 36.79 17.61 -13.87
CA GLY A 48 37.74 16.48 -13.91
C GLY A 48 37.47 15.38 -12.88
N ASP A 49 37.32 15.72 -11.60
CA ASP A 49 36.99 14.77 -10.53
C ASP A 49 35.79 15.28 -9.73
N GLY A 50 34.70 14.52 -9.76
CA GLY A 50 33.44 14.90 -9.11
C GLY A 50 33.60 14.90 -7.59
N TRP A 51 32.77 15.67 -6.90
CA TRP A 51 32.84 15.69 -5.44
C TRP A 51 32.51 14.30 -4.91
N LEU A 52 33.26 13.80 -3.93
CA LEU A 52 33.03 12.49 -3.30
C LEU A 52 31.58 12.35 -2.76
N THR A 53 30.98 13.48 -2.38
CA THR A 53 29.58 13.61 -1.98
C THR A 53 28.61 13.17 -3.07
N SER A 54 28.91 13.35 -4.35
CA SER A 54 28.06 12.91 -5.46
C SER A 54 27.89 11.38 -5.51
N ALA A 55 28.95 10.63 -5.21
CA ALA A 55 28.91 9.16 -5.18
C ALA A 55 28.13 8.65 -3.96
N ALA A 56 28.37 9.24 -2.79
CA ALA A 56 27.61 8.95 -1.57
C ALA A 56 26.11 9.27 -1.74
N LEU A 57 25.80 10.44 -2.29
CA LEU A 57 24.43 10.87 -2.57
C LEU A 57 23.74 9.95 -3.57
N ARG A 58 24.42 9.53 -4.64
CA ARG A 58 23.89 8.57 -5.61
C ARG A 58 23.60 7.21 -4.97
N LYS A 59 24.43 6.76 -4.02
CA LYS A 59 24.18 5.52 -3.27
C LYS A 59 22.96 5.66 -2.38
N ALA A 60 22.87 6.76 -1.61
CA ALA A 60 21.72 7.05 -0.76
C ALA A 60 20.41 7.11 -1.58
N HIS A 61 20.46 7.77 -2.74
CA HIS A 61 19.34 7.86 -3.68
C HIS A 61 18.84 6.48 -4.13
N ARG A 62 19.74 5.59 -4.58
CA ARG A 62 19.36 4.22 -4.96
C ARG A 62 18.72 3.44 -3.83
N THR A 63 19.26 3.58 -2.61
CA THR A 63 18.68 2.94 -1.42
C THR A 63 17.27 3.47 -1.14
N TRP A 64 17.09 4.79 -1.20
CA TRP A 64 15.78 5.43 -1.04
C TRP A 64 14.76 4.94 -2.07
N THR A 65 15.09 4.98 -3.36
CA THR A 65 14.16 4.51 -4.42
C THR A 65 13.79 3.04 -4.22
N GLY A 66 14.74 2.19 -3.77
CA GLY A 66 14.46 0.81 -3.40
C GLY A 66 13.50 0.68 -2.20
N GLN A 67 13.67 1.52 -1.18
CA GLN A 67 12.77 1.56 -0.02
C GLN A 67 11.35 2.03 -0.40
N VAL A 68 11.23 3.07 -1.23
CA VAL A 68 9.94 3.54 -1.75
C VAL A 68 9.25 2.45 -2.55
N LYS A 69 9.98 1.75 -3.44
CA LYS A 69 9.42 0.62 -4.18
C LYS A 69 8.89 -0.48 -3.24
N ASN A 70 9.69 -0.90 -2.26
CA ASN A 70 9.29 -1.93 -1.29
C ASN A 70 8.04 -1.51 -0.49
N LEU A 71 7.94 -0.23 -0.12
CA LEU A 71 6.77 0.32 0.55
C LEU A 71 5.53 0.22 -0.34
N MET A 72 5.63 0.62 -1.61
CA MET A 72 4.53 0.55 -2.56
C MET A 72 4.07 -0.89 -2.81
N ASP A 73 5.01 -1.82 -2.95
CA ASP A 73 4.72 -3.25 -3.11
C ASP A 73 3.99 -3.80 -1.87
N ARG A 74 4.39 -3.36 -0.66
CA ARG A 74 3.72 -3.76 0.59
C ARG A 74 2.31 -3.19 0.72
N LEU A 75 2.11 -1.91 0.40
CA LEU A 75 0.79 -1.27 0.40
C LEU A 75 -0.19 -1.98 -0.55
N ALA A 76 0.28 -2.35 -1.75
CA ALA A 76 -0.53 -3.11 -2.70
C ALA A 76 -0.93 -4.49 -2.12
N SER A 77 0.02 -5.21 -1.53
CA SER A 77 -0.25 -6.50 -0.88
C SER A 77 -1.23 -6.37 0.29
N GLU A 78 -1.10 -5.34 1.12
CA GLU A 78 -2.00 -5.10 2.27
C GLU A 78 -3.42 -4.77 1.79
N LYS A 79 -3.56 -3.93 0.76
CA LYS A 79 -4.85 -3.63 0.11
C LYS A 79 -5.53 -4.89 -0.43
N ASP A 80 -4.79 -5.75 -1.12
CA ASP A 80 -5.33 -6.99 -1.67
C ASP A 80 -5.74 -7.98 -0.57
N ALA A 81 -4.96 -8.08 0.50
CA ALA A 81 -5.30 -8.89 1.67
C ALA A 81 -6.57 -8.41 2.38
N LEU A 82 -6.73 -7.10 2.55
CA LEU A 82 -7.94 -6.49 3.13
C LEU A 82 -9.18 -6.78 2.26
N ARG A 83 -9.06 -6.60 0.94
CA ARG A 83 -10.14 -6.88 -0.01
C ARG A 83 -10.50 -8.37 -0.02
N SER A 84 -9.50 -9.26 -0.01
CA SER A 84 -9.71 -10.71 0.05
C SER A 84 -10.43 -11.12 1.32
N THR A 85 -9.96 -10.65 2.47
CA THR A 85 -10.58 -10.93 3.78
C THR A 85 -12.04 -10.46 3.82
N ASN A 86 -12.33 -9.27 3.29
CA ASN A 86 -13.70 -8.78 3.22
C ASN A 86 -14.62 -9.72 2.40
N ARG A 87 -14.14 -10.22 1.26
CA ARG A 87 -14.91 -11.15 0.41
C ARG A 87 -15.22 -12.44 1.14
N VAL A 88 -14.21 -13.05 1.79
CA VAL A 88 -14.37 -14.30 2.55
C VAL A 88 -15.40 -14.14 3.67
N LEU A 89 -15.29 -13.07 4.46
CA LEU A 89 -16.24 -12.82 5.56
C LEU A 89 -17.66 -12.63 5.03
N THR A 90 -17.82 -11.80 3.98
CA THR A 90 -19.14 -11.55 3.37
C THR A 90 -19.76 -12.84 2.81
N SER A 91 -18.97 -13.70 2.15
CA SER A 91 -19.49 -14.98 1.64
C SER A 91 -19.91 -15.92 2.76
N THR A 92 -19.15 -15.97 3.85
CA THR A 92 -19.46 -16.81 5.02
C THR A 92 -20.74 -16.35 5.72
N ASP A 93 -20.93 -15.03 5.87
CA ASP A 93 -22.15 -14.46 6.47
C ASP A 93 -23.39 -14.78 5.62
N LEU A 94 -23.27 -14.65 4.29
CA LEU A 94 -24.37 -14.99 3.36
C LEU A 94 -24.71 -16.48 3.40
N ALA A 95 -23.71 -17.37 3.40
CA ALA A 95 -23.92 -18.81 3.47
C ALA A 95 -24.59 -19.22 4.79
N THR A 96 -24.10 -18.70 5.91
CA THR A 96 -24.67 -18.94 7.25
C THR A 96 -26.11 -18.43 7.33
N GLY A 97 -26.38 -17.22 6.85
CA GLY A 97 -27.73 -16.65 6.81
C GLY A 97 -28.70 -17.44 5.92
N SER A 98 -28.22 -17.97 4.80
CA SER A 98 -29.00 -18.86 3.93
C SER A 98 -29.33 -20.18 4.63
N ALA A 99 -28.36 -20.81 5.30
CA ALA A 99 -28.57 -22.05 6.03
C ALA A 99 -29.56 -21.87 7.18
N LEU A 100 -29.45 -20.78 7.94
CA LEU A 100 -30.39 -20.44 9.02
C LEU A 100 -31.82 -20.22 8.50
N ARG A 101 -31.99 -19.53 7.36
CA ARG A 101 -33.32 -19.38 6.74
C ARG A 101 -33.91 -20.72 6.35
N GLN A 102 -33.15 -21.57 5.67
CA GLN A 102 -33.62 -22.91 5.26
C GLN A 102 -34.00 -23.81 6.45
N ALA A 103 -33.28 -23.70 7.57
CA ALA A 103 -33.55 -24.46 8.79
C ALA A 103 -34.72 -23.89 9.62
N SER A 104 -35.14 -22.65 9.36
CA SER A 104 -36.17 -21.98 10.15
C SER A 104 -37.56 -22.52 9.81
N ALA A 105 -38.30 -22.95 10.85
CA ALA A 105 -39.69 -23.40 10.72
C ALA A 105 -40.67 -22.27 10.35
N LEU A 106 -40.23 -21.02 10.35
CA LEU A 106 -41.01 -19.84 10.00
C LEU A 106 -41.19 -19.64 8.49
N ASP A 107 -40.41 -20.32 7.64
CA ASP A 107 -40.57 -20.32 6.18
C ASP A 107 -41.53 -21.43 5.70
N ARG A 108 -42.09 -22.24 6.61
CA ARG A 108 -43.06 -23.33 6.33
C ARG A 108 -44.52 -22.96 6.62
N TYR A 109 -44.80 -21.73 7.02
CA TYR A 109 -46.14 -21.17 7.22
C TYR A 109 -46.29 -19.87 6.45
#